data_AF-A0A847H1U4-F1
#
_entry.id   AF-A0A847H1U4-F1
#
_cell.length_a   1.000
_cell.length_b   1.000
_cell.length_c   1.000
_cell.angle_alpha   90.00
_cell.angle_beta   90.00
_cell.angle_gamma   90.00
#
_symmetry.space_group_name_H-M   'P 1'
#
loop_
_entity.id
_entity.type
_entity.pdbx_description
1 polymer ?
#
loop_
_entity_poly.entity_id
_entity_poly.type
_entity_poly.pdbx_seq_one_letter_code
_entity_poly.pdbx_strand_id
1 'polypeptide(L)' 'MDGEAIDVNARLVRQGFAWRYVRYSDDPKLKAAEAAARRDRGALWADLSPAGSLVPPQRGSGENLCN' A
#
# COMPACT_ATOMS: atom_id res chain seq x y z
N MET A 1 -27.54 6.44 -24.98
CA MET A 1 -26.29 5.71 -24.64
C MET A 1 -25.81 6.34 -23.35
N ASP A 2 -26.36 5.92 -22.21
CA ASP A 2 -26.01 6.49 -20.92
C ASP A 2 -24.65 5.90 -20.52
N GLY A 3 -23.59 6.61 -20.89
CA GLY A 3 -22.24 6.30 -20.45
C GLY A 3 -22.15 6.59 -18.96
N GLU A 4 -22.56 5.63 -18.14
CA GLU A 4 -22.39 5.69 -16.69
C GLU A 4 -20.90 5.89 -16.42
N ALA A 5 -20.55 7.05 -15.86
CA ALA A 5 -19.18 7.39 -15.54
C ALA A 5 -18.71 6.44 -14.43
N ILE A 6 -17.98 5.40 -14.81
CA ILE A 6 -17.39 4.46 -13.87
C ILE A 6 -16.25 5.17 -13.15
N ASP A 7 -16.32 5.20 -11.82
CA ASP A 7 -15.20 5.61 -10.99
C ASP A 7 -14.11 4.51 -11.04
N VAL A 8 -13.21 4.67 -12.01
CA VAL A 8 -12.08 3.75 -12.24
C VAL A 8 -11.19 3.68 -11.00
N ASN A 9 -11.03 4.79 -10.27
CA ASN A 9 -10.20 4.83 -9.07
C ASN A 9 -10.80 3.94 -7.97
N ALA A 10 -12.10 4.04 -7.71
CA ALA A 10 -12.79 3.18 -6.76
C ALA A 10 -12.68 1.70 -7.13
N ARG A 11 -12.78 1.39 -8.44
CA ARG A 11 -12.66 0.01 -8.95
C ARG A 11 -11.24 -0.55 -8.80
N LEU A 12 -10.20 0.26 -8.99
CA LEU A 12 -8.80 -0.16 -8.81
C LEU A 12 -8.46 -0.38 -7.34
N VAL A 13 -8.91 0.52 -6.46
CA VAL A 13 -8.70 0.41 -5.02
C VAL A 13 -9.39 -0.83 -4.48
N ARG A 14 -10.64 -1.10 -4.89
CA ARG A 14 -11.40 -2.29 -4.45
C ARG A 14 -10.73 -3.60 -4.85
N GLN A 15 -10.12 -3.65 -6.02
CA GLN A 15 -9.39 -4.84 -6.49
C GLN A 15 -7.99 -4.98 -5.84
N GLY A 16 -7.57 -4.03 -5.01
CA GLY A 16 -6.26 -4.04 -4.37
C GLY A 16 -5.10 -3.68 -5.30
N PHE A 17 -5.36 -3.10 -6.47
CA PHE A 17 -4.32 -2.60 -7.38
C PHE A 17 -3.82 -1.20 -7.02
N ALA A 18 -4.58 -0.45 -6.21
CA ALA A 18 -4.25 0.88 -5.77
C ALA A 18 -4.60 1.08 -4.29
N TRP A 19 -4.07 2.15 -3.70
CA TRP A 19 -4.32 2.57 -2.32
C TRP A 19 -4.73 4.04 -2.28
N ARG A 20 -5.58 4.43 -1.33
CA ARG A 20 -6.01 5.82 -1.18
C ARG A 20 -4.88 6.65 -0.57
N TYR A 21 -4.56 7.78 -1.18
CA TYR A 21 -3.65 8.74 -0.58
C TYR A 21 -4.41 9.69 0.35
N VAL A 22 -4.37 9.38 1.65
CA VAL A 22 -5.17 10.02 2.70
C VAL A 22 -4.98 11.54 2.77
N ARG A 23 -3.81 12.06 2.38
CA ARG A 23 -3.53 13.51 2.45
C ARG A 23 -4.35 14.36 1.48
N TYR A 24 -4.82 13.78 0.37
CA TYR A 24 -5.55 14.53 -0.67
C TYR A 24 -6.90 13.89 -1.04
N SER A 25 -7.29 12.81 -0.36
CA SER A 25 -8.51 12.09 -0.69
C SER A 25 -9.24 11.65 0.58
N ASP A 26 -10.36 12.34 0.84
CA ASP A 26 -11.32 12.04 1.90
C ASP A 26 -12.65 11.49 1.33
N ASP A 27 -12.58 10.88 0.14
CA ASP A 27 -13.77 10.31 -0.48
C ASP A 27 -14.20 9.04 0.27
N PRO A 28 -15.45 8.98 0.80
CA PRO A 28 -15.96 7.81 1.51
C PRO A 28 -15.99 6.55 0.63
N LYS A 29 -16.13 6.68 -0.70
CA LYS A 29 -16.13 5.54 -1.64
C LYS A 29 -14.75 4.87 -1.68
N LEU A 30 -13.69 5.66 -1.72
CA LEU A 30 -12.32 5.16 -1.71
C LEU A 30 -11.95 4.56 -0.35
N LYS A 31 -12.51 5.09 0.74
CA LYS A 31 -12.38 4.50 2.09
C LYS A 31 -13.01 3.13 2.21
N ALA A 32 -14.23 2.97 1.71
CA ALA A 32 -14.90 1.68 1.68
C ALA A 32 -14.18 0.68 0.76
N ALA A 33 -13.71 1.12 -0.41
CA ALA A 33 -12.99 0.30 -1.37
C ALA A 33 -11.67 -0.24 -0.79
N GLU A 34 -10.89 0.60 -0.10
CA GLU A 34 -9.61 0.19 0.52
C GLU A 34 -9.85 -0.82 1.67
N ALA A 35 -10.89 -0.59 2.48
CA ALA A 35 -11.26 -1.52 3.54
C ALA A 35 -11.68 -2.89 2.98
N ALA A 36 -12.40 -2.92 1.85
CA ALA A 36 -12.76 -4.16 1.16
C ALA A 36 -11.51 -4.87 0.62
N ALA A 37 -10.60 -4.16 -0.04
CA ALA A 37 -9.37 -4.74 -0.58
C ALA A 37 -8.46 -5.34 0.51
N ARG A 38 -8.37 -4.69 1.69
CA ARG A 38 -7.65 -5.22 2.85
C ARG A 38 -8.25 -6.50 3.41
N ARG A 39 -9.58 -6.63 3.39
CA ARG A 39 -10.28 -7.84 3.85
C ARG A 39 -10.07 -9.00 2.90
N ASP A 40 -10.10 -8.73 1.61
CA ASP A 40 -10.00 -9.76 0.57
C ASP A 40 -8.56 -10.25 0.37
N ARG A 41 -7.55 -9.56 0.93
CA ARG A 41 -6.11 -9.90 0.82
C ARG A 41 -5.68 -10.21 -0.63
N GLY A 42 -6.30 -9.56 -1.60
CA GLY A 42 -5.98 -9.72 -3.01
C GLY A 42 -4.86 -8.76 -3.44
N ALA A 43 -4.01 -9.21 -4.37
CA ALA A 43 -2.97 -8.41 -5.00
C ALA A 43 -1.99 -7.74 -4.02
N LEU A 44 -1.95 -6.40 -3.95
CA LEU A 44 -0.99 -5.62 -3.15
C LEU A 44 -1.11 -5.85 -1.62
N TRP A 45 -2.17 -6.56 -1.20
CA TRP A 45 -2.45 -6.94 0.18
C TRP A 45 -2.27 -8.45 0.45
N ALA A 46 -1.90 -9.24 -0.56
CA ALA A 46 -1.74 -10.69 -0.47
C ALA A 46 -0.45 -11.09 0.25
N ASP A 47 0.60 -10.28 0.11
CA ASP A 47 1.86 -10.46 0.82
C ASP A 47 2.09 -9.27 1.75
N LEU A 48 1.96 -9.52 3.05
CA LEU A 48 2.28 -8.53 4.10
C LEU A 48 3.80 -8.46 4.35
N SER A 49 4.66 -8.97 3.46
CA SER A 49 6.07 -8.59 3.54
C SER A 49 6.17 -7.13 3.15
N PRO A 50 6.52 -6.23 4.08
CA PRO A 50 6.87 -4.88 3.69
C PRO A 50 8.12 -5.06 2.83
N ALA A 51 8.01 -4.85 1.51
CA ALA A 51 9.17 -4.61 0.66
C ALA A 51 9.80 -3.29 1.13
N GLY A 52 10.54 -3.38 2.24
CA GLY A 52 10.81 -2.24 3.09
C GLY A 52 11.29 -2.59 4.50
N SER A 53 11.83 -3.78 4.74
CA SER A 53 12.87 -3.90 5.76
C SER A 53 14.12 -3.24 5.19
N LEU A 54 14.13 -1.90 5.17
CA LEU A 54 15.37 -1.14 5.18
C LEU A 54 16.05 -1.48 6.49
N VAL A 55 16.77 -2.60 6.55
CA VAL A 55 17.88 -2.73 7.47
C VAL A 55 18.83 -1.61 7.05
N PRO A 56 19.02 -0.53 7.84
CA PRO A 56 20.13 0.36 7.58
C PRO A 56 21.39 -0.53 7.57
N PRO A 57 22.34 -0.33 6.64
CA PRO A 57 23.56 -1.12 6.65
C PRO A 57 24.15 -1.04 8.06
N GLN A 58 24.29 -2.18 8.72
CA GLN A 58 24.89 -2.25 10.04
C GLN A 58 26.28 -1.64 9.88
N ARG A 59 26.43 -0.40 10.37
CA ARG A 59 27.71 0.31 10.40
C ARG A 59 28.67 -0.66 11.08
N GLY A 60 29.63 -1.18 10.32
CA GLY A 60 30.56 -2.19 10.78
C GLY A 60 31.06 -1.82 12.16
N SER A 61 30.87 -2.74 13.11
CA SER A 61 31.44 -2.65 14.43
C SER A 61 32.92 -2.29 14.26
N GLY A 62 33.31 -1.11 14.74
CA GLY A 62 34.70 -0.73 14.86
C GLY A 62 35.37 -1.72 15.80
N GLU A 63 35.91 -2.77 15.20
CA GLU A 63 36.85 -3.68 15.83
C GLU A 63 38.03 -2.84 16.30
N ASN A 64 38.10 -2.68 17.63
CA ASN A 64 39.27 -2.15 18.33
C ASN A 64 40.45 -3.08 18.04
N LEU A 65 41.16 -2.79 16.95
CA LEU A 65 42.49 -3.31 16.69
C LEU A 65 43.50 -2.30 17.23
N CYS A 66 43.79 -2.41 18.52
CA CYS A 66 45.03 -1.94 19.11
C CYS A 66 45.52 -3.04 20.06
N ASN A 67 46.48 -3.84 19.58
CA ASN A 67 47.41 -4.60 20.40
C ASN A 67 48.82 -4.22 19.97
#